data_AF-A0A376TQA7-F1
#
_entry.id   AF-A0A376TQA7-F1
#
_cell.length_a   1.000
_cell.length_b   1.000
_cell.length_c   1.000
_cell.angle_alpha   90.00
_cell.angle_beta   90.00
_cell.angle_gamma   90.00
#
_symmetry.space_group_name_H-M   'P 1'
#
loop_
_entity.id
_entity.type
_entity.pdbx_description
1 polymer ?
#
loop_
_entity_poly.entity_id
_entity_poly.type
_entity_poly.pdbx_seq_one_letter_code
_entity_poly.pdbx_strand_id
1 'polypeptide(L)'
;MNIKGKALLAGCIALAFSNMALAEDIKVAVVGAMSGPVAQYGDQEFTGAEQAVADINAKGGIKGNKLQIVKYDDACDPKQAGCGGEQSR
;
A
#
# COMPACT_ATOMS: atom_id res chain seq x y z
N MET A 1 25.76 37.36 -16.38
CA MET A 1 24.67 36.38 -16.22
C MET A 1 23.57 37.02 -15.38
N ASN A 2 22.46 37.41 -16.01
CA ASN A 2 21.50 38.37 -15.46
C ASN A 2 20.59 37.75 -14.39
N ILE A 3 20.45 38.44 -13.26
CA ILE A 3 19.63 38.04 -12.09
C ILE A 3 18.17 37.74 -12.48
N LYS A 4 17.64 38.44 -13.49
CA LYS A 4 16.29 38.23 -14.02
C LYS A 4 16.08 36.83 -14.63
N GLY A 5 17.10 36.26 -15.26
CA GLY A 5 17.04 34.91 -15.84
C GLY A 5 17.07 33.81 -14.78
N LYS A 6 17.81 34.03 -13.68
CA LYS A 6 17.83 33.12 -12.52
C LYS A 6 16.48 33.11 -11.80
N ALA A 7 15.82 34.27 -11.68
CA ALA A 7 14.51 34.39 -11.04
C ALA A 7 13.40 33.69 -11.85
N LEU A 8 13.41 33.80 -13.19
CA LEU A 8 12.45 33.11 -14.05
C LEU A 8 12.61 31.58 -13.97
N LEU A 9 13.85 31.08 -14.01
CA LEU A 9 14.13 29.65 -13.91
C LEU A 9 13.72 29.07 -12.54
N ALA A 10 13.97 29.81 -11.45
CA ALA A 10 13.53 29.42 -10.11
C ALA A 10 12.00 29.36 -9.99
N GLY A 11 11.27 30.30 -10.63
CA GLY A 11 9.80 30.30 -10.67
C GLY A 11 9.21 29.10 -11.42
N CYS A 12 9.79 28.72 -12.56
CA CYS A 12 9.35 27.53 -13.31
C CYS A 12 9.57 26.23 -12.54
N ILE A 13 10.66 26.12 -11.78
CA ILE A 13 10.93 24.97 -10.92
C ILE A 13 9.89 24.91 -9.79
N ALA A 14 9.60 26.03 -9.13
CA ALA A 14 8.60 26.06 -8.06
C ALA A 14 7.19 25.63 -8.52
N LEU A 15 6.78 26.01 -9.73
CA LEU A 15 5.50 25.62 -10.33
C LEU A 15 5.46 24.14 -10.75
N ALA A 16 6.59 23.53 -11.09
CA ALA A 16 6.65 22.10 -11.44
C ALA A 16 6.46 21.19 -10.20
N PHE A 17 6.81 21.67 -9.00
CA PHE A 17 6.73 20.89 -7.76
C PHE A 17 5.47 21.15 -6.92
N SER A 18 4.62 22.14 -7.27
CA SER A 18 3.43 22.47 -6.47
C SER A 18 2.37 21.36 -6.41
N ASN A 19 2.40 20.39 -7.33
CA ASN A 19 1.44 19.28 -7.39
C ASN A 19 1.83 18.07 -6.52
N MET A 20 3.03 18.03 -5.92
CA MET A 20 3.44 16.92 -5.04
C MET A 20 2.79 16.97 -3.65
N ALA A 21 2.23 18.11 -3.24
CA ALA A 21 1.73 18.32 -1.88
C ALA A 21 0.30 17.78 -1.62
N LEU A 22 -0.36 17.19 -2.63
CA LEU A 22 -1.73 16.63 -2.52
C LEU A 22 -1.76 15.10 -2.50
N ALA A 23 -0.62 14.44 -2.24
CA ALA A 23 -0.58 12.98 -2.12
C ALA A 23 -1.25 12.54 -0.81
N GLU A 24 -2.42 11.91 -0.93
CA GLU A 24 -3.16 11.30 0.18
C GLU A 24 -2.77 9.81 0.29
N ASP A 25 -2.68 9.27 1.51
CA ASP A 25 -2.36 7.84 1.69
C ASP A 25 -3.61 6.98 1.50
N ILE A 26 -3.62 6.16 0.46
CA ILE A 26 -4.68 5.18 0.18
C ILE A 26 -4.46 3.95 1.06
N LYS A 27 -5.35 3.75 2.04
CA LYS A 27 -5.32 2.57 2.90
C LYS A 27 -5.90 1.36 2.20
N VAL A 28 -5.13 0.27 2.18
CA VAL A 28 -5.51 -1.03 1.63
C VAL A 28 -5.55 -2.03 2.77
N ALA A 29 -6.75 -2.52 3.09
CA ALA A 29 -6.93 -3.58 4.06
C ALA A 29 -6.57 -4.93 3.43
N VAL A 30 -5.66 -5.68 4.06
CA VAL A 30 -5.35 -7.06 3.72
C VAL A 30 -5.80 -7.91 4.89
N VAL A 31 -6.72 -8.83 4.62
CA VAL A 31 -7.32 -9.72 5.62
C VAL A 31 -6.83 -11.12 5.32
N GLY A 32 -6.27 -11.81 6.32
CA GLY A 32 -5.80 -13.18 6.18
C GLY A 32 -5.57 -13.82 7.54
N ALA A 33 -5.47 -15.14 7.57
CA ALA A 33 -5.25 -15.88 8.80
C ALA A 33 -3.87 -15.57 9.39
N MET A 34 -3.82 -14.91 10.54
CA MET A 34 -2.55 -14.60 11.22
C MET A 34 -2.10 -15.73 12.16
N SER A 35 -2.98 -16.71 12.41
CA SER A 35 -2.72 -17.82 13.32
C SER A 35 -3.46 -19.10 12.90
N GLY A 36 -3.14 -20.22 13.56
CA GLY A 36 -3.75 -21.52 13.28
C GLY A 36 -3.08 -22.29 12.13
N PRO A 37 -3.66 -23.44 11.74
CA PRO A 37 -3.03 -24.37 10.79
C PRO A 37 -2.88 -23.79 9.37
N VAL A 38 -3.60 -22.73 9.05
CA VAL A 38 -3.59 -22.04 7.74
C VAL A 38 -2.80 -20.73 7.75
N ALA A 39 -2.12 -20.38 8.86
CA ALA A 39 -1.36 -19.13 8.98
C ALA A 39 -0.29 -18.94 7.89
N GLN A 40 0.29 -20.04 7.38
CA GLN A 40 1.27 -19.96 6.29
C GLN A 40 0.70 -19.38 5.00
N TYR A 41 -0.60 -19.55 4.74
CA TYR A 41 -1.27 -18.93 3.60
C TYR A 41 -1.45 -17.43 3.84
N GLY A 42 -1.84 -17.02 5.05
CA GLY A 42 -1.89 -15.61 5.43
C GLY A 42 -0.53 -14.93 5.31
N ASP A 43 0.55 -15.57 5.76
CA ASP A 43 1.92 -15.03 5.61
C ASP A 43 2.29 -14.79 4.13
N GLN A 44 1.92 -15.71 3.24
CA GLN A 44 2.14 -15.57 1.80
C GLN A 44 1.30 -14.41 1.21
N GLU A 45 0.04 -14.28 1.62
CA GLU A 45 -0.85 -13.20 1.21
C GLU A 45 -0.33 -11.83 1.66
N PHE A 46 0.07 -11.70 2.93
CA PHE A 46 0.64 -10.45 3.45
C PHE A 46 1.94 -10.07 2.75
N THR A 47 2.83 -11.03 2.54
CA THR A 47 4.11 -10.80 1.86
C THR A 47 3.90 -10.38 0.41
N GLY A 48 2.99 -11.05 -0.30
CA GLY A 48 2.65 -10.71 -1.68
C GLY A 48 2.00 -9.32 -1.80
N ALA A 49 1.09 -8.99 -0.88
CA ALA A 49 0.47 -7.68 -0.83
C ALA A 49 1.49 -6.56 -0.56
N GLU A 50 2.43 -6.77 0.38
CA GLU A 50 3.52 -5.83 0.67
C GLU A 50 4.40 -5.57 -0.55
N GLN A 51 4.79 -6.63 -1.26
CA GLN A 51 5.59 -6.47 -2.47
C GLN A 51 4.83 -5.71 -3.56
N ALA A 52 3.55 -6.04 -3.78
CA ALA A 52 2.73 -5.35 -4.77
C ALA A 52 2.57 -3.85 -4.44
N VAL A 53 2.33 -3.51 -3.17
CA VAL A 53 2.24 -2.11 -2.73
C VAL A 53 3.57 -1.39 -2.87
N ALA A 54 4.69 -2.04 -2.55
CA ALA A 54 6.01 -1.48 -2.75
C ALA A 54 6.27 -1.15 -4.22
N ASP A 55 5.94 -2.07 -5.13
CA ASP A 55 6.10 -1.88 -6.57
C ASP A 55 5.22 -0.75 -7.11
N ILE A 56 3.96 -0.66 -6.67
CA ILE A 56 3.04 0.42 -7.06
C ILE A 56 3.54 1.77 -6.53
N ASN A 57 3.99 1.81 -5.28
CA ASN A 57 4.54 3.03 -4.68
C ASN A 57 5.84 3.47 -5.37
N ALA A 58 6.70 2.54 -5.79
CA ALA A 58 7.90 2.83 -6.56
C ALA A 58 7.57 3.43 -7.94
N LYS A 59 6.46 3.02 -8.56
CA LYS A 59 5.96 3.56 -9.85
C LYS A 59 5.22 4.90 -9.73
N GLY A 60 5.19 5.50 -8.55
CA GLY A 60 4.54 6.80 -8.32
C GLY A 60 3.17 6.71 -7.63
N GLY A 61 2.76 5.53 -7.17
CA GLY A 61 1.47 5.34 -6.51
C GLY A 61 0.29 5.36 -7.49
N ILE A 62 -0.94 5.44 -6.96
CA ILE A 62 -2.16 5.52 -7.75
C ILE A 62 -2.59 6.98 -7.82
N LYS A 63 -2.61 7.59 -9.02
CA LYS A 63 -2.97 9.01 -9.20
C LYS A 63 -2.14 9.97 -8.33
N GLY A 64 -0.88 9.62 -8.04
CA GLY A 64 0.02 10.41 -7.18
C GLY A 64 -0.07 10.09 -5.68
N ASN A 65 -1.02 9.24 -5.28
CA ASN A 65 -1.24 8.83 -3.90
C ASN A 65 -0.50 7.53 -3.58
N LYS A 66 0.16 7.47 -2.42
CA LYS A 66 0.84 6.26 -1.96
C LYS A 66 -0.15 5.31 -1.32
N LEU A 67 0.11 4.01 -1.43
CA LEU A 67 -0.68 2.97 -0.80
C LEU A 67 -0.05 2.61 0.55
N GLN A 68 -0.91 2.41 1.56
CA GLN A 68 -0.55 1.93 2.88
C GLN A 68 -1.29 0.62 3.16
N ILE A 69 -0.57 -0.44 3.50
CA ILE A 69 -1.20 -1.69 3.92
C ILE A 69 -1.63 -1.59 5.38
N VAL A 70 -2.86 -2.04 5.63
CA VAL A 70 -3.39 -2.30 6.96
C VAL A 70 -3.72 -3.79 7.04
N LYS A 71 -2.99 -4.54 7.87
CA LYS A 71 -3.22 -5.97 8.07
C LYS A 71 -4.30 -6.20 9.11
N TYR A 72 -5.22 -7.11 8.80
CA TYR A 72 -6.27 -7.55 9.71
C TYR A 72 -6.27 -9.07 9.78
N ASP A 73 -6.44 -9.60 11.00
CA ASP A 73 -6.70 -11.01 11.22
C ASP A 73 -8.18 -11.27 10.92
N ASP A 74 -8.48 -12.35 10.19
CA ASP A 74 -9.86 -12.80 9.98
C ASP A 74 -10.50 -13.35 11.26
N ALA A 75 -9.69 -13.53 12.32
CA ALA A 75 -10.08 -13.82 13.70
C ALA A 75 -11.14 -14.92 13.79
N CYS A 76 -10.98 -15.94 12.95
CA CYS A 76 -11.87 -17.06 12.87
C CYS A 76 -12.07 -17.72 14.25
N ASP A 77 -13.19 -17.42 14.90
CA ASP A 77 -13.49 -17.93 16.24
C ASP A 77 -13.63 -19.46 16.16
N PRO A 78 -12.78 -20.24 16.85
CA PRO A 78 -12.82 -21.70 16.79
C PRO A 78 -14.12 -22.32 17.32
N LYS A 79 -15.02 -21.54 17.96
CA LYS A 79 -16.38 -21.99 18.29
C LYS A 79 -17.31 -22.03 17.08
N GLN A 80 -17.00 -21.31 16.02
CA GLN A 80 -17.70 -21.41 14.73
C GLN A 80 -16.99 -22.47 13.89
N ALA A 81 -17.67 -23.60 13.69
CA ALA A 81 -17.20 -24.80 13.01
C ALA A 81 -16.93 -24.61 11.50
N GLY A 82 -16.07 -23.65 11.12
CA GLY A 82 -15.85 -23.26 9.73
C GLY A 82 -14.43 -22.86 9.34
N CYS A 83 -13.48 -22.72 10.28
CA CYS A 83 -12.13 -22.26 9.91
C CYS A 83 -11.07 -23.33 9.66
N GLY A 84 -11.50 -24.56 9.37
CA GLY A 84 -10.64 -25.67 8.95
C GLY A 84 -11.32 -26.63 7.99
N GLY A 85 -12.38 -26.19 7.30
CA GLY A 85 -13.26 -27.08 6.55
C GLY A 85 -13.12 -27.11 5.03
N GLU A 86 -12.47 -26.12 4.40
CA GLU A 86 -12.61 -25.93 2.94
C GLU A 86 -11.30 -25.62 2.19
N GLN A 87 -10.23 -26.38 2.45
CA GLN A 87 -9.09 -26.46 1.51
C GLN A 87 -8.57 -27.89 1.28
N SER A 88 -9.26 -28.91 1.79
CA SER A 88 -8.95 -30.31 1.48
C SER A 88 -10.21 -31.09 1.10
N ARG A 89 -10.89 -30.65 0.05
CA ARG A 89 -11.57 -31.52 -0.91
C ARG A 89 -11.66 -30.85 -2.27
#